data_AF-A0A174ZM72-F1
#
_entry.id   AF-A0A174ZM72-F1
#
_cell.length_a   1.000
_cell.length_b   1.000
_cell.length_c   1.000
_cell.angle_alpha   90.00
_cell.angle_beta   90.00
_cell.angle_gamma   90.00
#
_symmetry.space_group_name_H-M   'P 1'
#
loop_
_entity.id
_entity.type
_entity.pdbx_description
1 polymer ?
#
loop_
_entity_poly.entity_id
_entity_poly.type
_entity_poly.pdbx_seq_one_letter_code
_entity_poly.pdbx_strand_id
1 'polypeptide(L)'
;MMKEENKAYITGLDVRDVPWHRLTTAYGRGTDFPVYFETLSKMDDLKTVKNALYELTTNMEHQSTLWHATPFGMIFMSRILVEALNKSKENPIANFLAGELLDFFLCILQCYHDGDEMEHAAPLLCFSDMLKEEYLWSEEYDEEEDEMRYEEDEVFPDDLFYSFYYYSWQAVLAYRGVLEQEVSTEFGPKIAAVLEML
;
A
#
# COMPACT_ATOMS: atom_id res chain seq x y z
N MET A 1 -8.36 -9.29 -13.67
CA MET A 1 -7.95 -8.41 -14.79
C MET A 1 -8.27 -6.96 -14.40
N MET A 2 -7.30 -6.05 -14.54
CA MET A 2 -7.46 -4.65 -14.14
C MET A 2 -8.25 -3.85 -15.18
N LYS A 3 -9.13 -2.96 -14.72
CA LYS A 3 -9.82 -2.01 -15.59
C LYS A 3 -8.90 -0.85 -16.00
N GLU A 4 -9.05 -0.34 -17.22
CA GLU A 4 -8.25 0.79 -17.71
C GLU A 4 -8.43 2.06 -16.86
N GLU A 5 -9.65 2.31 -16.35
CA GLU A 5 -9.91 3.45 -15.45
C GLU A 5 -9.11 3.36 -14.14
N ASN A 6 -9.08 2.17 -13.51
CA ASN A 6 -8.30 1.94 -12.30
C ASN A 6 -6.80 2.04 -12.58
N LYS A 7 -6.34 1.49 -13.71
CA LYS A 7 -4.94 1.61 -14.13
C LYS A 7 -4.52 3.07 -14.31
N ALA A 8 -5.34 3.86 -15.00
CA ALA A 8 -5.08 5.28 -15.21
C ALA A 8 -5.07 6.05 -13.88
N TYR A 9 -6.01 5.76 -12.98
CA TYR A 9 -6.04 6.35 -11.64
C TYR A 9 -4.80 5.99 -10.83
N ILE A 10 -4.47 4.70 -10.68
CA ILE A 10 -3.33 4.20 -9.89
C ILE A 10 -2.01 4.80 -10.40
N THR A 11 -1.81 4.80 -11.71
CA THR A 11 -0.55 5.30 -12.30
C THR A 11 -0.46 6.83 -12.31
N GLY A 12 -1.59 7.53 -12.29
CA GLY A 12 -1.66 9.00 -12.33
C GLY A 12 -1.82 9.69 -10.97
N LEU A 13 -2.16 8.98 -9.89
CA LEU A 13 -2.45 9.56 -8.58
C LEU A 13 -1.26 10.35 -8.01
N ASP A 14 -1.48 11.59 -7.60
CA ASP A 14 -0.49 12.37 -6.84
C ASP A 14 -0.66 12.11 -5.34
N VAL A 15 0.45 12.09 -4.59
CA VAL A 15 0.44 11.87 -3.13
C VAL A 15 -0.38 12.93 -2.40
N ARG A 16 -0.49 14.14 -2.96
CA ARG A 16 -1.24 15.26 -2.39
C ARG A 16 -2.74 15.17 -2.64
N ASP A 17 -3.18 14.31 -3.56
CA ASP A 17 -4.59 14.15 -3.91
C ASP A 17 -5.29 13.11 -3.00
N VAL A 18 -4.54 12.46 -2.10
CA VAL A 18 -5.08 11.50 -1.14
C VAL A 18 -5.31 12.22 0.20
N PRO A 19 -6.52 12.14 0.80
CA PRO A 19 -6.82 12.73 2.09
C PRO A 19 -6.26 11.86 3.24
N TRP A 20 -4.95 11.75 3.34
CA TRP A 20 -4.26 10.82 4.26
C TRP A 20 -4.70 10.95 5.71
N HIS A 21 -5.01 12.17 6.16
CA HIS A 21 -5.49 12.47 7.51
C HIS A 21 -6.90 11.96 7.78
N ARG A 22 -7.58 11.39 6.78
CA ARG A 22 -8.92 10.77 6.87
C ARG A 22 -8.91 9.28 6.55
N LEU A 23 -7.74 8.69 6.28
CA LEU A 23 -7.58 7.27 6.01
C LEU A 23 -6.98 6.59 7.25
N THR A 24 -7.63 5.54 7.73
CA THR A 24 -7.15 4.80 8.89
C THR A 24 -5.96 3.91 8.59
N THR A 25 -5.20 3.67 9.65
CA THR A 25 -4.08 2.75 9.73
C THR A 25 -4.24 1.88 10.97
N ALA A 26 -3.33 0.90 11.14
CA ALA A 26 -3.30 0.08 12.35
C ALA A 26 -3.18 0.89 13.66
N TYR A 27 -2.52 2.05 13.60
CA TYR A 27 -2.22 2.88 14.77
C TYR A 27 -2.61 4.34 14.55
N GLY A 28 -3.83 4.57 14.06
CA GLY A 28 -4.42 5.89 13.90
C GLY A 28 -4.74 6.21 12.45
N ARG A 29 -4.13 7.28 11.92
CA ARG A 29 -4.41 7.79 10.57
C ARG A 29 -3.15 7.95 9.74
N GLY A 30 -3.30 7.92 8.42
CA GLY A 30 -2.21 7.98 7.45
C GLY A 30 -1.51 9.33 7.31
N THR A 31 -1.77 10.32 8.19
CA THR A 31 -1.32 11.71 8.06
C THR A 31 0.17 11.87 7.69
N ASP A 32 1.04 11.03 8.26
CA ASP A 32 2.49 11.11 8.06
C ASP A 32 3.01 10.30 6.85
N PHE A 33 2.14 9.54 6.15
CA PHE A 33 2.52 8.73 4.99
C PHE A 33 3.29 9.51 3.91
N PRO A 34 2.88 10.73 3.51
CA PRO A 34 3.65 11.53 2.56
C PRO A 34 5.10 11.79 2.99
N VAL A 35 5.34 12.02 4.29
CA VAL A 35 6.68 12.27 4.85
C VAL A 35 7.53 11.00 4.76
N TYR A 36 6.94 9.85 5.04
CA TYR A 36 7.63 8.58 4.92
C TYR A 36 7.95 8.24 3.46
N PHE A 37 7.02 8.45 2.51
CA PHE A 37 7.29 8.24 1.09
C PHE A 37 8.42 9.14 0.57
N GLU A 38 8.44 10.41 0.98
CA GLU A 38 9.53 11.33 0.63
C GLU A 38 10.87 10.82 1.17
N THR A 39 10.89 10.36 2.42
CA THR A 39 12.08 9.79 3.07
C THR A 39 12.58 8.54 2.33
N LEU A 40 11.68 7.62 1.98
CA LEU A 40 12.02 6.40 1.25
C LEU A 40 12.52 6.71 -0.17
N SER A 41 11.96 7.72 -0.84
CA SER A 41 12.36 8.11 -2.21
C SER A 41 13.78 8.71 -2.26
N LYS A 42 14.20 9.41 -1.19
CA LYS A 42 15.55 10.01 -1.10
C LYS A 42 16.66 8.96 -1.05
N MET A 43 16.45 7.87 -0.30
CA MET A 43 17.41 6.76 -0.17
C MET A 43 18.81 7.23 0.27
N ASP A 44 18.90 8.22 1.16
CA ASP A 44 20.14 8.95 1.50
C ASP A 44 20.68 8.62 2.90
N ASP A 45 19.82 8.35 3.87
CA ASP A 45 20.17 7.93 5.23
C ASP A 45 19.50 6.62 5.63
N LEU A 46 20.32 5.58 5.88
CA LEU A 46 19.82 4.22 6.15
C LEU A 46 18.97 4.16 7.42
N LYS A 47 19.32 4.92 8.46
CA LYS A 47 18.57 4.89 9.73
C LYS A 47 17.18 5.48 9.53
N THR A 48 17.10 6.62 8.86
CA THR A 48 15.83 7.32 8.60
C THR A 48 14.96 6.52 7.65
N VAL A 49 15.55 5.91 6.61
CA VAL A 49 14.83 4.98 5.70
C VAL A 49 14.28 3.78 6.45
N LYS A 50 15.07 3.13 7.32
CA LYS A 50 14.59 1.99 8.12
C LYS A 50 13.42 2.37 9.03
N ASN A 51 13.52 3.51 9.70
CA ASN A 51 12.45 3.99 10.56
C ASN A 51 11.18 4.30 9.75
N ALA A 52 11.28 5.07 8.66
CA ALA A 52 10.14 5.40 7.82
C ALA A 52 9.49 4.16 7.19
N LEU A 53 10.30 3.18 6.78
CA LEU A 53 9.80 1.92 6.25
C LEU A 53 9.01 1.16 7.32
N TYR A 54 9.56 1.03 8.53
CA TYR A 54 8.89 0.38 9.65
C TYR A 54 7.54 1.04 9.97
N GLU A 55 7.54 2.37 10.16
CA GLU A 55 6.31 3.13 10.45
C GLU A 55 5.25 2.94 9.36
N LEU A 56 5.63 2.98 8.08
CA LEU A 56 4.71 2.71 6.98
C LEU A 56 4.17 1.28 7.02
N THR A 57 5.05 0.28 7.02
CA THR A 57 4.62 -1.12 6.87
C THR A 57 3.75 -1.59 8.03
N THR A 58 4.06 -1.18 9.25
CA THR A 58 3.30 -1.52 10.47
C THR A 58 1.96 -0.80 10.55
N ASN A 59 1.81 0.35 9.89
CA ASN A 59 0.52 1.05 9.77
C ASN A 59 -0.34 0.55 8.60
N MET A 60 0.30 0.00 7.56
CA MET A 60 -0.37 -0.54 6.37
C MET A 60 -0.85 -1.99 6.57
N GLU A 61 -0.14 -2.77 7.36
CA GLU A 61 -0.50 -4.15 7.65
C GLU A 61 -0.23 -4.45 9.12
N HIS A 62 -1.19 -5.08 9.78
CA HIS A 62 -1.00 -5.61 11.12
C HIS A 62 -1.79 -6.90 11.32
N GLN A 63 -1.11 -7.99 11.67
CA GLN A 63 -1.72 -9.31 11.92
C GLN A 63 -2.60 -9.78 10.74
N SER A 64 -2.08 -9.65 9.52
CA SER A 64 -2.76 -10.00 8.26
C SER A 64 -3.98 -9.14 7.95
N THR A 65 -4.18 -8.03 8.67
CA THR A 65 -5.24 -7.06 8.39
C THR A 65 -4.68 -5.88 7.60
N LEU A 66 -5.32 -5.57 6.47
CA LEU A 66 -5.01 -4.37 5.69
C LEU A 66 -5.96 -3.24 6.06
N TRP A 67 -5.46 -2.01 6.00
CA TRP A 67 -6.16 -0.81 6.47
C TRP A 67 -6.55 0.10 5.32
N HIS A 68 -7.39 1.11 5.61
CA HIS A 68 -7.94 2.01 4.60
C HIS A 68 -6.86 2.75 3.81
N ALA A 69 -5.74 3.13 4.47
CA ALA A 69 -4.60 3.77 3.82
C ALA A 69 -3.76 2.82 2.95
N THR A 70 -3.83 1.50 3.15
CA THR A 70 -2.97 0.49 2.52
C THR A 70 -3.02 0.46 0.99
N PRO A 71 -4.20 0.36 0.34
CA PRO A 71 -4.24 0.33 -1.13
C PRO A 71 -3.61 1.58 -1.75
N PHE A 72 -3.79 2.75 -1.14
CA PHE A 72 -3.16 4.00 -1.58
C PHE A 72 -1.65 3.98 -1.33
N GLY A 73 -1.21 3.55 -0.15
CA GLY A 73 0.21 3.43 0.18
C GLY A 73 0.95 2.51 -0.79
N MET A 74 0.34 1.39 -1.18
CA MET A 74 0.93 0.44 -2.13
C MET A 74 1.20 1.04 -3.51
N ILE A 75 0.46 2.07 -3.94
CA ILE A 75 0.75 2.80 -5.18
C ILE A 75 2.13 3.46 -5.09
N PHE A 76 2.38 4.19 -4.00
CA PHE A 76 3.63 4.93 -3.81
C PHE A 76 4.79 3.99 -3.51
N MET A 77 4.55 2.95 -2.72
CA MET A 77 5.54 1.88 -2.47
C MET A 77 5.96 1.19 -3.78
N SER A 78 5.04 0.99 -4.74
CA SER A 78 5.37 0.42 -6.05
C SER A 78 6.27 1.34 -6.87
N ARG A 79 6.02 2.66 -6.84
CA ARG A 79 6.88 3.66 -7.51
C ARG A 79 8.27 3.70 -6.87
N ILE A 80 8.34 3.67 -5.54
CA ILE A 80 9.59 3.67 -4.77
C ILE A 80 10.37 2.38 -5.04
N LEU A 81 9.72 1.22 -5.12
CA LEU A 81 10.36 -0.05 -5.46
C LEU A 81 11.03 0.03 -6.84
N VAL A 82 10.32 0.55 -7.85
CA VAL A 82 10.88 0.73 -9.19
C VAL A 82 12.11 1.64 -9.15
N GLU A 83 12.06 2.75 -8.41
CA GLU A 83 13.22 3.63 -8.24
C GLU A 83 14.38 2.95 -7.50
N ALA A 84 14.08 2.17 -6.46
CA ALA A 84 15.06 1.47 -5.64
C ALA A 84 15.79 0.39 -6.46
N LEU A 85 15.04 -0.40 -7.26
CA LEU A 85 15.60 -1.40 -8.17
C LEU A 85 16.57 -0.75 -9.17
N ASN A 86 16.18 0.37 -9.79
CA ASN A 86 17.00 1.12 -10.74
C ASN A 86 18.33 1.62 -10.13
N LYS A 87 18.32 2.02 -8.85
CA LYS A 87 19.50 2.56 -8.15
C LYS A 87 20.29 1.51 -7.37
N SER A 88 19.77 0.29 -7.22
CA SER A 88 20.29 -0.74 -6.31
C SER A 88 21.75 -1.12 -6.53
N LYS A 89 22.26 -1.05 -7.76
CA LYS A 89 23.67 -1.39 -8.05
C LYS A 89 24.66 -0.36 -7.50
N GLU A 90 24.22 0.89 -7.37
CA GLU A 90 25.09 2.04 -7.04
C GLU A 90 24.80 2.63 -5.66
N ASN A 91 23.58 2.43 -5.14
CA ASN A 91 23.16 2.91 -3.83
C ASN A 91 22.83 1.71 -2.90
N PRO A 92 23.62 1.47 -1.85
CA PRO A 92 23.38 0.38 -0.90
C PRO A 92 22.07 0.54 -0.11
N ILE A 93 21.59 1.77 0.10
CA ILE A 93 20.30 2.03 0.74
C ILE A 93 19.15 1.67 -0.21
N ALA A 94 19.30 1.95 -1.51
CA ALA A 94 18.34 1.52 -2.52
C ALA A 94 18.32 0.00 -2.67
N ASN A 95 19.47 -0.67 -2.62
CA ASN A 95 19.56 -2.14 -2.61
C ASN A 95 18.82 -2.73 -1.39
N PHE A 96 19.10 -2.23 -0.19
CA PHE A 96 18.39 -2.61 1.02
C PHE A 96 16.87 -2.41 0.86
N LEU A 97 16.45 -1.21 0.46
CA LEU A 97 15.05 -0.86 0.33
C LEU A 97 14.31 -1.72 -0.71
N ALA A 98 14.92 -2.01 -1.86
CA ALA A 98 14.34 -2.89 -2.86
C ALA A 98 14.08 -4.30 -2.31
N GLY A 99 15.03 -4.84 -1.54
CA GLY A 99 14.89 -6.14 -0.89
C GLY A 99 13.74 -6.20 0.10
N GLU A 100 13.62 -5.19 0.98
CA GLU A 100 12.57 -5.13 1.99
C GLU A 100 11.18 -4.85 1.38
N LEU A 101 11.10 -3.98 0.36
CA LEU A 101 9.85 -3.71 -0.33
C LEU A 101 9.31 -4.95 -1.04
N LEU A 102 10.18 -5.77 -1.66
CA LEU A 102 9.75 -7.03 -2.26
C LEU A 102 9.21 -8.01 -1.21
N ASP A 103 9.81 -8.09 -0.02
CA ASP A 103 9.30 -8.94 1.07
C ASP A 103 7.94 -8.43 1.58
N PHE A 104 7.80 -7.12 1.73
CA PHE A 104 6.53 -6.52 2.10
C PHE A 104 5.45 -6.74 1.04
N PHE A 105 5.81 -6.69 -0.25
CA PHE A 105 4.87 -6.96 -1.34
C PHE A 105 4.36 -8.38 -1.29
N LEU A 106 5.23 -9.37 -1.03
CA LEU A 106 4.81 -10.75 -0.81
C LEU A 106 3.85 -10.88 0.37
N CYS A 107 4.10 -10.16 1.47
CA CYS A 107 3.19 -10.12 2.62
C CYS A 107 1.81 -9.56 2.24
N ILE A 108 1.74 -8.42 1.55
CA ILE A 108 0.47 -7.81 1.12
C ILE A 108 -0.28 -8.70 0.13
N LEU A 109 0.42 -9.30 -0.83
CA LEU A 109 -0.19 -10.21 -1.80
C LEU A 109 -0.69 -11.48 -1.11
N GLN A 110 0.00 -11.99 -0.09
CA GLN A 110 -0.49 -13.12 0.70
C GLN A 110 -1.76 -12.74 1.46
N CYS A 111 -1.80 -11.56 2.10
CA CYS A 111 -3.01 -11.07 2.76
C CYS A 111 -4.19 -10.98 1.79
N TYR A 112 -3.96 -10.54 0.55
CA TYR A 112 -5.00 -10.56 -0.49
C TYR A 112 -5.49 -11.99 -0.77
N HIS A 113 -4.60 -12.95 -1.05
CA HIS A 113 -5.02 -14.32 -1.37
C HIS A 113 -5.75 -14.98 -0.20
N ASP A 114 -5.26 -14.80 1.03
CA ASP A 114 -5.93 -15.33 2.23
C ASP A 114 -7.33 -14.70 2.40
N GLY A 115 -7.46 -13.40 2.16
CA GLY A 115 -8.74 -12.70 2.22
C GLY A 115 -9.71 -13.08 1.09
N ASP A 116 -9.19 -13.36 -0.11
CA ASP A 116 -9.96 -13.77 -1.31
C ASP A 116 -10.51 -15.20 -1.19
N GLU A 117 -9.92 -16.03 -0.32
CA GLU A 117 -10.44 -17.37 0.00
C GLU A 117 -11.57 -17.36 1.04
N MET A 118 -11.76 -16.26 1.77
CA MET A 118 -12.78 -16.11 2.81
C MET A 118 -14.12 -15.64 2.25
N GLU A 119 -15.18 -15.67 3.07
CA GLU A 119 -16.44 -15.00 2.72
C GLU A 119 -16.22 -13.48 2.76
N HIS A 120 -16.44 -12.82 1.63
CA HIS A 120 -16.28 -11.38 1.49
C HIS A 120 -17.32 -10.80 0.51
N ALA A 121 -17.61 -9.51 0.64
CA ALA A 121 -18.42 -8.80 -0.33
C ALA A 121 -17.67 -8.60 -1.66
N ALA A 122 -18.39 -8.22 -2.72
CA ALA A 122 -17.73 -7.75 -3.94
C ALA A 122 -16.99 -6.42 -3.64
N PRO A 123 -15.80 -6.17 -4.23
CA PRO A 123 -15.10 -4.92 -4.01
C PRO A 123 -15.86 -3.76 -4.67
N LEU A 124 -15.60 -2.54 -4.21
CA LEU A 124 -16.11 -1.32 -4.83
C LEU A 124 -15.77 -1.27 -6.32
N LEU A 125 -16.61 -0.60 -7.11
CA LEU A 125 -16.51 -0.65 -8.57
C LEU A 125 -15.21 -0.05 -9.12
N CYS A 126 -14.79 1.08 -8.55
CA CYS A 126 -13.58 1.81 -8.94
C CYS A 126 -12.63 1.99 -7.75
N PHE A 127 -11.31 2.01 -8.00
CA PHE A 127 -10.32 2.25 -6.94
C PHE A 127 -10.60 3.57 -6.21
N SER A 128 -10.95 4.62 -6.96
CA SER A 128 -11.26 5.95 -6.43
C SER A 128 -12.50 5.99 -5.54
N ASP A 129 -13.38 4.98 -5.61
CA ASP A 129 -14.60 4.96 -4.80
C ASP A 129 -14.29 4.85 -3.31
N MET A 130 -13.12 4.32 -2.92
CA MET A 130 -12.68 4.28 -1.52
C MET A 130 -12.46 5.66 -0.89
N LEU A 131 -12.44 6.73 -1.70
CA LEU A 131 -12.36 8.14 -1.25
C LEU A 131 -13.71 8.87 -1.27
N LYS A 132 -14.83 8.17 -1.45
CA LYS A 132 -16.16 8.80 -1.28
C LYS A 132 -16.33 9.25 0.17
N GLU A 133 -16.99 10.40 0.34
CA GLU A 133 -17.18 11.05 1.65
C GLU A 133 -17.78 10.10 2.70
N GLU A 134 -18.70 9.23 2.31
CA GLU A 134 -19.34 8.24 3.21
C GLU A 134 -18.38 7.22 3.82
N TYR A 135 -17.19 7.04 3.25
CA TYR A 135 -16.16 6.13 3.75
C TYR A 135 -15.03 6.83 4.51
N LEU A 136 -14.92 8.15 4.37
CA LEU A 136 -13.83 8.90 4.97
C LEU A 136 -14.09 9.16 6.46
N TRP A 137 -13.01 9.19 7.23
CA TRP A 137 -13.07 9.56 8.64
C TRP A 137 -13.24 11.07 8.79
N SER A 138 -13.50 11.60 9.98
CA SER A 138 -13.70 13.04 10.18
C SER A 138 -12.50 13.86 9.69
N GLU A 139 -12.74 15.10 9.25
CA GLU A 139 -11.65 15.99 8.81
C GLU A 139 -10.67 16.32 9.94
N GLU A 140 -11.17 16.47 11.16
CA GLU A 140 -10.36 16.68 12.34
C GLU A 140 -10.08 15.34 13.02
N TYR A 141 -8.83 15.10 13.43
CA TYR A 141 -8.48 13.93 14.22
C TYR A 141 -8.91 14.13 15.67
N ASP A 142 -9.75 13.23 16.16
CA ASP A 142 -10.11 13.11 17.57
C ASP A 142 -9.97 11.64 17.96
N GLU A 143 -9.04 11.35 18.87
CA GLU A 143 -8.70 10.00 19.30
C GLU A 143 -9.89 9.33 20.01
N GLU A 144 -10.65 10.06 20.84
CA GLU A 144 -11.80 9.51 21.55
C GLU A 144 -12.94 9.19 20.59
N GLU A 145 -13.21 10.05 19.60
CA GLU A 145 -14.22 9.78 18.57
C GLU A 145 -13.82 8.60 17.67
N ASP A 146 -12.56 8.53 17.27
CA ASP A 146 -12.01 7.45 16.46
C ASP A 146 -12.10 6.10 17.21
N GLU A 147 -11.75 6.07 18.51
CA GLU A 147 -11.91 4.90 19.37
C GLU A 147 -13.37 4.47 19.52
N MET A 148 -14.28 5.41 19.78
CA MET A 148 -15.72 5.13 19.89
C MET A 148 -16.27 4.51 18.60
N ARG A 149 -15.82 4.96 17.43
CA ARG A 149 -16.23 4.39 16.14
C ARG A 149 -15.77 2.94 15.98
N TYR A 150 -14.59 2.57 16.49
CA TYR A 150 -14.12 1.18 16.47
C TYR A 150 -14.91 0.25 17.40
N GLU A 151 -15.66 0.80 18.37
CA GLU A 151 -16.57 0.02 19.22
C GLU A 151 -17.94 -0.23 18.57
N GLU A 152 -18.22 0.38 17.42
CA GLU A 152 -19.47 0.15 16.67
C GLU A 152 -19.48 -1.23 16.01
N ASP A 153 -20.68 -1.79 15.84
CA ASP A 153 -20.87 -3.12 15.24
C ASP A 153 -20.35 -3.20 13.79
N GLU A 154 -20.38 -2.08 13.05
CA GLU A 154 -19.99 -2.00 11.64
C GLU A 154 -19.09 -0.78 11.40
N VAL A 155 -17.77 -0.95 11.61
CA VAL A 155 -16.77 0.12 11.44
C VAL A 155 -16.60 0.52 9.96
N PHE A 156 -16.58 -0.48 9.09
CA PHE A 156 -16.47 -0.34 7.64
C PHE A 156 -17.55 -1.21 6.98
N PRO A 157 -18.20 -0.72 5.91
CA PRO A 157 -18.99 -1.56 5.04
C PRO A 157 -18.15 -2.72 4.46
N ASP A 158 -18.74 -3.91 4.32
CA ASP A 158 -18.03 -5.11 3.88
C ASP A 158 -17.33 -4.95 2.52
N ASP A 159 -17.95 -4.21 1.59
CA ASP A 159 -17.40 -3.95 0.25
C ASP A 159 -16.20 -3.01 0.29
N LEU A 160 -16.23 -1.99 1.15
CA LEU A 160 -15.09 -1.11 1.44
C LEU A 160 -13.95 -1.90 2.10
N PHE A 161 -14.26 -2.70 3.11
CA PHE A 161 -13.23 -3.45 3.84
C PHE A 161 -12.50 -4.43 2.92
N TYR A 162 -13.23 -5.23 2.14
CA TYR A 162 -12.60 -6.13 1.16
C TYR A 162 -11.86 -5.35 0.04
N SER A 163 -12.30 -4.14 -0.29
CA SER A 163 -11.60 -3.27 -1.25
C SER A 163 -10.18 -2.93 -0.81
N PHE A 164 -9.87 -2.91 0.49
CA PHE A 164 -8.49 -2.69 0.97
C PHE A 164 -7.55 -3.78 0.46
N TYR A 165 -7.99 -5.04 0.48
CA TYR A 165 -7.25 -6.20 -0.02
C TYR A 165 -7.15 -6.20 -1.53
N TYR A 166 -8.31 -6.13 -2.20
CA TYR A 166 -8.41 -6.20 -3.65
C TYR A 166 -7.61 -5.09 -4.34
N TYR A 167 -7.70 -3.86 -3.83
CA TYR A 167 -7.01 -2.73 -4.44
C TYR A 167 -5.55 -2.60 -4.04
N SER A 168 -5.12 -3.17 -2.91
CA SER A 168 -3.69 -3.32 -2.61
C SER A 168 -3.02 -4.27 -3.60
N TRP A 169 -3.68 -5.38 -3.95
CA TRP A 169 -3.23 -6.27 -5.02
C TRP A 169 -3.23 -5.58 -6.39
N GLN A 170 -4.27 -4.81 -6.73
CA GLN A 170 -4.30 -4.06 -7.99
C GLN A 170 -3.19 -3.00 -8.06
N ALA A 171 -2.87 -2.33 -6.94
CA ALA A 171 -1.78 -1.35 -6.90
C ALA A 171 -0.44 -1.96 -7.33
N VAL A 172 -0.15 -3.21 -6.92
CA VAL A 172 1.04 -3.95 -7.38
C VAL A 172 0.87 -4.43 -8.82
N LEU A 173 -0.29 -4.97 -9.19
CA LEU A 173 -0.57 -5.44 -10.56
C LEU A 173 -0.35 -4.35 -11.61
N ALA A 174 -0.63 -3.09 -11.29
CA ALA A 174 -0.42 -1.95 -12.19
C ALA A 174 1.04 -1.82 -12.68
N TYR A 175 2.01 -2.32 -11.88
CA TYR A 175 3.44 -2.29 -12.18
C TYR A 175 4.00 -3.64 -12.63
N ARG A 176 3.16 -4.67 -12.83
CA ARG A 176 3.56 -6.00 -13.31
C ARG A 176 4.51 -5.94 -14.50
N GLY A 177 4.15 -5.17 -15.53
CA GLY A 177 4.95 -5.06 -16.74
C GLY A 177 6.34 -4.43 -16.54
N VAL A 178 6.54 -3.64 -15.48
CA VAL A 178 7.86 -3.10 -15.10
C VAL A 178 8.67 -4.19 -14.40
N LEU A 179 8.05 -4.92 -13.47
CA LEU A 179 8.69 -6.04 -12.76
C LEU A 179 9.12 -7.18 -13.70
N GLU A 180 8.30 -7.49 -14.72
CA GLU A 180 8.62 -8.49 -15.76
C GLU A 180 9.86 -8.11 -16.60
N GLN A 181 10.17 -6.81 -16.70
CA GLN A 181 11.33 -6.31 -17.46
C GLN A 181 12.59 -6.17 -16.60
N GLU A 182 12.48 -6.33 -15.28
CA GLU A 182 13.62 -6.24 -14.37
C GLU A 182 14.56 -7.43 -14.56
N VAL A 183 15.85 -7.16 -14.75
CA VAL A 183 16.88 -8.17 -15.07
C VAL A 183 17.87 -8.37 -13.93
N SER A 184 17.55 -7.88 -12.73
CA SER A 184 18.37 -8.09 -11.53
C SER A 184 18.52 -9.58 -11.20
N THR A 185 19.76 -10.06 -11.21
CA THR A 185 20.10 -11.41 -10.72
C THR A 185 19.92 -11.57 -9.21
N GLU A 186 20.08 -10.48 -8.46
CA GLU A 186 19.97 -10.49 -6.99
C GLU A 186 18.50 -10.56 -6.55
N PHE A 187 17.65 -9.74 -7.16
CA PHE A 187 16.22 -9.67 -6.81
C PHE A 187 15.35 -10.62 -7.62
N GLY A 188 15.89 -11.25 -8.67
CA GLY A 188 15.17 -12.13 -9.59
C GLY A 188 14.26 -13.16 -8.90
N PRO A 189 14.73 -13.92 -7.89
CA PRO A 189 13.88 -14.86 -7.17
C PRO A 189 12.69 -14.22 -6.46
N LYS A 190 12.90 -13.06 -5.81
CA LYS A 190 11.82 -12.33 -5.11
C LYS A 190 10.83 -11.70 -6.09
N ILE A 191 11.32 -11.13 -7.19
CA ILE A 191 10.48 -10.58 -8.25
C ILE A 191 9.64 -11.68 -8.90
N ALA A 192 10.23 -12.85 -9.16
CA ALA A 192 9.50 -14.00 -9.67
C ALA A 192 8.38 -14.44 -8.71
N ALA A 193 8.67 -14.52 -7.40
CA ALA A 193 7.66 -14.83 -6.39
C ALA A 193 6.52 -13.80 -6.35
N VAL A 194 6.84 -12.50 -6.43
CA VAL A 194 5.82 -11.43 -6.52
C VAL A 194 4.96 -11.61 -7.77
N LEU A 195 5.57 -11.86 -8.92
CA LEU A 195 4.87 -12.07 -10.19
C LEU A 195 3.98 -13.32 -10.20
N GLU A 196 4.36 -14.37 -9.47
CA GLU A 196 3.55 -15.59 -9.32
C GLU A 196 2.27 -15.33 -8.51
N MET A 197 2.27 -14.30 -7.65
CA MET A 197 1.11 -13.91 -6.83
C MET A 197 0.19 -12.87 -7.52
N LEU A 198 0.48 -12.46 -8.78
CA LEU A 198 -0.27 -11.49 -9.60
C LEU A 198 -0.98 -12.11 -10.82
#